data_AF-A0A7U9XPT3-F1
#
_entry.id   AF-A0A7U9XPT3-F1
#
_cell.length_a   1.000
_cell.length_b   1.000
_cell.length_c   1.000
_cell.angle_alpha   90.00
_cell.angle_beta   90.00
_cell.angle_gamma   90.00
#
_symmetry.space_group_name_H-M   'P 1'
#
loop_
_entity.id
_entity.type
_entity.pdbx_description
1 polymer ?
#
loop_
_entity_poly.entity_id
_entity_poly.type
_entity_poly.pdbx_seq_one_letter_code
_entity_poly.pdbx_strand_id
1 'polypeptide(L)'
;MKDLVLHLGNVHHLKNICYLGSTVQATSNAMRRQVFMDGMDALSLPYEGRIFSCSFAETDISQTLDRILELTPAPEAIVCYNDKIALCVISLLKERGYHIPEQIAITGCDTLEFGQMTAPLLTSVTFPIDQVGATAVEQIFQLSRQTPARCENQPDDNTKNDTPLPVTTVYAAPSYKTSCGCPCSQNVFSYSYAKKLDQRIADLEENLILNMHMSANLQDVEDIDSGMDVLAGFVQSLEGCREFYLCLYEDWDRVSGHIRELTLTDENDIDSDTVLLKLAVRDGKRLPECTFTKRNTLPDYLYDKGAYSYIYAPLFFGEKSFGYIALSFDHDRIGYSFSFISWLLNVNNMLKSLCDKKNLGLLVGRLEDIYAKDELTGLLNRQGFKLLAAPVFEQAIADRQPVAAFMFDLDGLKQINDAFGHGEGNFAIQVLAHALESSAGETDICSRSGGDQFQILAPDCNASKAAWLIENVHKYLDNYNKLHTKEYAIQTSCGFCVQIPRSPCELVEMFEAADKRMYEDKHNKRCHTS
;
A
#
# COMPACT_ATOMS: atom_id res chain seq x y z
N MET A 1 -12.17 -30.81 -30.72
CA MET A 1 -13.64 -30.91 -30.48
C MET A 1 -14.35 -31.59 -31.64
N LYS A 2 -14.14 -31.22 -32.91
CA LYS A 2 -14.69 -31.94 -34.07
C LYS A 2 -14.45 -33.46 -34.00
N ASP A 3 -13.21 -33.86 -33.73
CA ASP A 3 -12.85 -35.28 -33.61
C ASP A 3 -13.52 -36.01 -32.44
N LEU A 4 -13.92 -35.29 -31.38
CA LEU A 4 -14.74 -35.89 -30.30
C LEU A 4 -16.16 -36.19 -30.80
N VAL A 5 -16.78 -35.24 -31.51
CA VAL A 5 -18.12 -35.42 -32.07
C VAL A 5 -18.13 -36.57 -33.07
N LEU A 6 -17.15 -36.58 -34.00
CA LEU A 6 -16.97 -37.67 -34.95
C LEU A 6 -16.75 -39.02 -34.25
N HIS A 7 -16.02 -39.05 -33.15
CA HIS A 7 -15.80 -40.27 -32.37
C HIS A 7 -17.10 -40.79 -31.73
N LEU A 8 -17.91 -39.93 -31.13
CA LEU A 8 -19.21 -40.32 -30.56
C LEU A 8 -20.14 -40.93 -31.63
N GLY A 9 -20.17 -40.36 -32.83
CA GLY A 9 -21.00 -40.87 -33.93
C GLY A 9 -20.43 -42.11 -34.62
N ASN A 10 -19.13 -42.16 -34.91
CA ASN A 10 -18.54 -43.24 -35.70
C ASN A 10 -18.17 -44.48 -34.86
N VAL A 11 -17.71 -44.29 -33.62
CA VAL A 11 -17.23 -45.38 -32.76
C VAL A 11 -18.33 -45.88 -31.83
N HIS A 12 -19.09 -44.96 -31.25
CA HIS A 12 -20.17 -45.30 -30.31
C HIS A 12 -21.56 -45.31 -30.96
N HIS A 13 -21.67 -44.96 -32.24
CA HIS A 13 -22.92 -44.97 -33.02
C HIS A 13 -24.05 -44.12 -32.42
N LEU A 14 -23.70 -43.09 -31.65
CA LEU A 14 -24.65 -42.18 -31.01
C LEU A 14 -25.20 -41.19 -32.04
N LYS A 15 -26.51 -41.00 -32.04
CA LYS A 15 -27.25 -40.15 -32.97
C LYS A 15 -27.81 -38.90 -32.31
N ASN A 16 -28.18 -39.00 -31.03
CA ASN A 16 -28.86 -37.94 -30.28
C ASN A 16 -27.87 -37.17 -29.40
N ILE A 17 -26.99 -36.39 -30.03
CA ILE A 17 -25.91 -35.66 -29.35
C ILE A 17 -26.34 -34.22 -29.08
N CYS A 18 -26.23 -33.76 -27.84
CA CYS A 18 -26.50 -32.38 -27.43
C CYS A 18 -25.21 -31.60 -27.18
N TYR A 19 -25.24 -30.29 -27.38
CA TYR A 19 -24.16 -29.37 -27.03
C TYR A 19 -24.59 -28.50 -25.85
N LEU A 20 -23.73 -28.43 -24.82
CA LEU A 20 -23.94 -27.55 -23.66
C LEU A 20 -22.84 -26.48 -23.61
N GLY A 21 -23.17 -25.30 -24.12
CA GLY A 21 -22.32 -24.13 -24.23
C GLY A 21 -22.19 -23.29 -22.96
N SER A 22 -21.31 -22.28 -22.99
CA SER A 22 -21.21 -21.25 -21.95
C SER A 22 -21.81 -19.91 -22.40
N THR A 23 -22.63 -19.28 -21.56
CA THR A 23 -23.11 -17.90 -21.76
C THR A 23 -22.08 -16.85 -21.32
N VAL A 24 -21.15 -17.22 -20.43
CA VAL A 24 -20.11 -16.33 -19.88
C VAL A 24 -19.00 -16.04 -20.90
N GLN A 25 -18.64 -17.03 -21.71
CA GLN A 25 -17.56 -16.93 -22.70
C GLN A 25 -18.10 -16.96 -24.14
N ALA A 26 -18.93 -15.98 -24.49
CA ALA A 26 -19.71 -15.98 -25.73
C ALA A 26 -18.86 -16.17 -27.01
N THR A 27 -17.72 -15.50 -27.14
CA THR A 27 -16.86 -15.56 -28.33
C THR A 27 -16.24 -16.96 -28.51
N SER A 28 -15.60 -17.50 -27.46
CA SER A 28 -15.01 -18.84 -27.48
C SER A 28 -16.08 -19.93 -27.62
N ASN A 29 -17.25 -19.74 -26.99
CA ASN A 29 -18.40 -20.62 -27.13
C ASN A 29 -18.91 -20.64 -28.57
N ALA A 30 -19.00 -19.49 -29.24
CA ALA A 30 -19.43 -19.44 -30.64
C ALA A 30 -18.52 -20.28 -31.56
N MET A 31 -17.19 -20.19 -31.37
CA MET A 31 -16.23 -20.99 -32.12
C MET A 31 -16.40 -22.50 -31.84
N ARG A 32 -16.44 -22.90 -30.55
CA ARG A 32 -16.61 -24.32 -30.15
C ARG A 32 -17.96 -24.88 -30.62
N ARG A 33 -19.02 -24.08 -30.54
CA ARG A 33 -20.35 -24.43 -31.04
C ARG A 33 -20.36 -24.64 -32.56
N GLN A 34 -19.68 -23.79 -33.32
CA GLN A 34 -19.55 -23.99 -34.77
C GLN A 34 -18.82 -25.30 -35.09
N VAL A 35 -17.71 -25.57 -34.40
CA VAL A 35 -16.95 -26.83 -34.56
C VAL A 35 -17.79 -28.06 -34.20
N PHE A 36 -18.70 -27.95 -33.24
CA PHE A 36 -19.69 -28.99 -32.94
C PHE A 36 -20.67 -29.21 -34.10
N MET A 37 -21.26 -28.14 -34.65
CA MET A 37 -22.17 -28.22 -35.79
C MET A 37 -21.47 -28.84 -37.02
N ASP A 38 -20.25 -28.40 -37.33
CA ASP A 38 -19.45 -28.97 -38.43
C ASP A 38 -19.18 -30.47 -38.26
N GLY A 39 -19.11 -30.96 -37.02
CA GLY A 39 -18.97 -32.38 -36.70
C GLY A 39 -20.28 -33.17 -36.90
N MET A 40 -21.41 -32.58 -36.50
CA MET A 40 -22.74 -33.16 -36.72
C MET A 40 -23.10 -33.21 -38.21
N ASP A 41 -22.80 -32.15 -38.96
CA ASP A 41 -22.97 -32.09 -40.42
C ASP A 41 -22.16 -33.19 -41.13
N ALA A 42 -20.90 -33.39 -40.72
CA ALA A 42 -20.04 -34.44 -41.26
C ALA A 42 -20.58 -35.87 -40.99
N LEU A 43 -21.35 -36.05 -39.91
CA LEU A 43 -22.04 -37.30 -39.59
C LEU A 43 -23.45 -37.40 -40.19
N SER A 44 -23.92 -36.32 -40.84
CA SER A 44 -25.31 -36.20 -41.31
C SER A 44 -26.35 -36.39 -40.19
N LEU A 45 -26.08 -35.86 -38.99
CA LEU A 45 -26.96 -35.94 -37.82
C LEU A 45 -27.64 -34.59 -37.52
N PRO A 46 -28.92 -34.58 -37.10
CA PRO A 46 -29.63 -33.34 -36.75
C PRO A 46 -29.20 -32.79 -35.39
N TYR A 47 -29.09 -31.47 -35.28
CA TYR A 47 -28.74 -30.76 -34.04
C TYR A 47 -29.68 -29.59 -33.69
N GLU A 48 -30.71 -29.33 -34.50
CA GLU A 48 -31.72 -28.31 -34.19
C GLU A 48 -32.45 -28.65 -32.88
N GLY A 49 -32.59 -27.67 -31.99
CA GLY A 49 -33.18 -27.87 -30.66
C GLY A 49 -32.29 -28.64 -29.66
N ARG A 50 -31.06 -29.03 -30.04
CA ARG A 50 -30.11 -29.78 -29.18
C ARG A 50 -28.90 -28.96 -28.72
N ILE A 51 -28.93 -27.64 -28.96
CA ILE A 51 -27.87 -26.70 -28.59
C ILE A 51 -28.36 -25.84 -27.44
N PHE A 52 -27.68 -25.96 -26.31
CA PHE A 52 -27.98 -25.24 -25.07
C PHE A 52 -26.80 -24.39 -24.63
N SER A 53 -27.02 -23.47 -23.71
CA SER A 53 -25.94 -22.71 -23.07
C SER A 53 -26.35 -22.33 -21.65
N CYS A 54 -25.40 -22.36 -20.74
CA CYS A 54 -25.59 -22.03 -19.33
C CYS A 54 -24.40 -21.20 -18.80
N SER A 55 -24.56 -20.61 -17.62
CA SER A 55 -23.48 -20.01 -16.84
C SER A 55 -22.66 -21.09 -16.10
N PHE A 56 -21.66 -20.67 -15.31
CA PHE A 56 -20.89 -21.57 -14.47
C PHE A 56 -21.54 -21.87 -13.10
N ALA A 57 -22.72 -21.30 -12.83
CA ALA A 57 -23.45 -21.55 -11.60
C ALA A 57 -24.14 -22.92 -11.67
N GLU A 58 -24.01 -23.72 -10.61
CA GLU A 58 -24.57 -25.07 -10.52
C GLU A 58 -26.10 -25.08 -10.73
N THR A 59 -26.81 -24.07 -10.22
CA THR A 59 -28.26 -23.92 -10.37
C THR A 59 -28.70 -23.78 -11.83
N ASP A 60 -27.98 -22.99 -12.62
CA ASP A 60 -28.27 -22.74 -14.03
C ASP A 60 -27.89 -23.96 -14.90
N ILE A 61 -26.77 -24.62 -14.56
CA ILE A 61 -26.39 -25.89 -15.18
C ILE A 61 -27.48 -26.94 -14.91
N SER A 62 -27.98 -27.04 -13.68
CA SER A 62 -29.05 -27.95 -13.30
C SER A 62 -30.34 -27.70 -14.08
N GLN A 63 -30.82 -26.45 -14.13
CA GLN A 63 -32.04 -26.10 -14.87
C GLN A 63 -31.91 -26.39 -16.36
N THR A 64 -30.74 -26.10 -16.94
CA THR A 64 -30.47 -26.39 -18.35
C THR A 64 -30.39 -27.89 -18.61
N LEU A 65 -29.80 -28.65 -17.69
CA LEU A 65 -29.74 -30.11 -17.76
C LEU A 65 -31.13 -30.75 -17.69
N ASP A 66 -32.02 -30.26 -16.82
CA ASP A 66 -33.40 -30.75 -16.73
C ASP A 66 -34.12 -30.58 -18.09
N ARG A 67 -33.96 -29.43 -18.74
CA ARG A 67 -34.49 -29.18 -20.11
C ARG A 67 -33.88 -30.11 -21.17
N ILE A 68 -32.61 -30.50 -21.02
CA ILE A 68 -31.94 -31.45 -21.93
C ILE A 68 -32.52 -32.86 -21.74
N LEU A 69 -32.81 -33.26 -20.50
CA LEU A 69 -33.37 -34.58 -20.18
C LEU A 69 -34.83 -34.74 -20.61
N GLU A 70 -35.58 -33.63 -20.76
CA GLU A 70 -36.95 -33.62 -21.28
C GLU A 70 -37.04 -33.83 -22.81
N LEU A 71 -35.92 -33.84 -23.54
CA LEU A 71 -35.91 -33.98 -25.00
C LEU A 71 -36.42 -35.35 -25.46
N THR A 72 -37.16 -35.35 -26.58
CA THR A 72 -37.58 -36.55 -27.30
C THR A 72 -37.06 -36.52 -28.74
N PRO A 73 -36.24 -37.50 -29.19
CA PRO A 73 -35.70 -38.63 -28.42
C PRO A 73 -34.63 -38.20 -27.40
N ALA A 74 -34.50 -39.00 -26.34
CA ALA A 74 -33.60 -38.75 -25.22
C ALA A 74 -32.14 -38.50 -25.67
N PRO A 75 -31.38 -37.66 -24.96
CA PRO A 75 -29.98 -37.42 -25.26
C PRO A 75 -29.14 -38.68 -25.00
N GLU A 76 -28.34 -39.09 -25.98
CA GLU A 76 -27.38 -40.19 -25.86
C GLU A 76 -25.98 -39.69 -25.50
N ALA A 77 -25.69 -38.41 -25.81
CA ALA A 77 -24.46 -37.77 -25.40
C ALA A 77 -24.64 -36.26 -25.17
N ILE A 78 -23.82 -35.71 -24.28
CA ILE A 78 -23.70 -34.27 -24.06
C ILE A 78 -22.23 -33.87 -24.26
N VAL A 79 -22.00 -32.99 -25.23
CA VAL A 79 -20.72 -32.35 -25.50
C VAL A 79 -20.70 -31.02 -24.76
N CYS A 80 -20.00 -30.98 -23.64
CA CYS A 80 -19.89 -29.78 -22.83
C CYS A 80 -18.80 -28.84 -23.37
N TYR A 81 -19.03 -27.54 -23.19
CA TYR A 81 -18.09 -26.50 -23.60
C TYR A 81 -16.71 -26.68 -22.98
N ASN A 82 -16.64 -27.05 -21.69
CA ASN A 82 -15.40 -27.34 -20.97
C ASN A 82 -15.60 -28.42 -19.90
N ASP A 83 -14.50 -28.87 -19.30
CA ASP A 83 -14.47 -29.90 -18.27
C ASP A 83 -15.21 -29.46 -16.99
N LYS A 84 -15.19 -28.17 -16.63
CA LYS A 84 -15.90 -27.67 -15.45
C LYS A 84 -17.41 -27.93 -15.55
N ILE A 85 -18.01 -27.60 -16.70
CA ILE A 85 -19.44 -27.89 -16.95
C ILE A 85 -19.66 -29.40 -17.01
N ALA A 86 -18.79 -30.15 -17.70
CA ALA A 86 -18.92 -31.60 -17.82
C ALA A 86 -18.93 -32.32 -16.47
N LEU A 87 -18.05 -31.92 -15.55
CA LEU A 87 -17.94 -32.47 -14.20
C LEU A 87 -19.18 -32.19 -13.35
N CYS A 88 -19.71 -30.96 -13.43
CA CYS A 88 -20.96 -30.60 -12.78
C CYS A 88 -22.13 -31.43 -13.33
N VAL A 89 -22.22 -31.59 -14.66
CA VAL A 89 -23.23 -32.44 -15.31
C VAL A 89 -23.11 -33.90 -14.86
N ILE A 90 -21.89 -34.44 -14.75
CA ILE A 90 -21.67 -35.81 -14.24
C ILE A 90 -22.21 -35.97 -12.82
N SER A 91 -21.94 -35.01 -11.92
CA SER A 91 -22.46 -35.05 -10.53
C SER A 91 -23.98 -35.02 -10.53
N LEU A 92 -24.57 -34.05 -11.22
CA LEU A 92 -26.01 -33.82 -11.27
C LEU A 92 -26.79 -34.99 -11.91
N LEU A 93 -26.21 -35.65 -12.92
CA LEU A 93 -26.79 -36.85 -13.52
C LEU A 93 -26.77 -38.05 -12.56
N LYS A 94 -25.66 -38.25 -11.84
CA LYS A 94 -25.54 -39.32 -10.84
C LYS A 94 -26.48 -39.14 -9.66
N GLU A 95 -26.64 -37.91 -9.18
CA GLU A 95 -27.61 -37.56 -8.12
C GLU A 95 -29.04 -37.87 -8.56
N ARG A 96 -29.33 -37.74 -9.86
CA ARG A 96 -30.61 -38.13 -10.49
C ARG A 96 -30.69 -39.63 -10.83
N GLY A 97 -29.67 -40.42 -10.50
CA GLY A 97 -29.65 -41.87 -10.70
C GLY A 97 -29.27 -42.34 -12.11
N TYR A 98 -28.69 -41.47 -12.96
CA TYR A 98 -28.23 -41.86 -14.30
C TYR A 98 -26.85 -42.53 -14.26
N HIS A 99 -26.66 -43.52 -15.12
CA HIS A 99 -25.40 -44.23 -15.35
C HIS A 99 -24.65 -43.64 -16.56
N ILE A 100 -23.38 -43.32 -16.33
CA ILE A 100 -22.48 -42.71 -17.31
C ILE A 100 -21.30 -43.68 -17.49
N PRO A 101 -20.99 -44.15 -18.71
CA PRO A 101 -21.50 -43.69 -20.01
C PRO A 101 -22.75 -44.42 -20.54
N GLU A 102 -23.31 -45.39 -19.80
CA GLU A 102 -24.27 -46.36 -20.35
C GLU A 102 -25.58 -45.74 -20.86
N GLN A 103 -26.04 -44.66 -20.24
CA GLN A 103 -27.26 -43.96 -20.64
C GLN A 103 -26.96 -42.66 -21.38
N ILE A 104 -25.98 -41.89 -20.89
CA ILE A 104 -25.59 -40.60 -21.47
C ILE A 104 -24.07 -40.51 -21.44
N ALA A 105 -23.45 -40.45 -22.60
CA ALA A 105 -22.02 -40.18 -22.73
C ALA A 105 -21.73 -38.68 -22.48
N ILE A 106 -20.70 -38.37 -21.69
CA ILE A 106 -20.33 -36.99 -21.39
C ILE A 106 -18.91 -36.71 -21.90
N THR A 107 -18.73 -35.57 -22.55
CA THR A 107 -17.41 -35.08 -22.96
C THR A 107 -17.18 -33.64 -22.55
N GLY A 108 -15.93 -33.30 -22.28
CA GLY A 108 -15.49 -31.95 -21.95
C GLY A 108 -14.43 -31.39 -22.91
N CYS A 109 -13.79 -30.33 -22.46
CA CYS A 109 -12.68 -29.65 -23.12
C CYS A 109 -11.78 -29.08 -22.02
N ASP A 110 -10.46 -29.11 -22.21
CA ASP A 110 -9.38 -28.59 -21.35
C ASP A 110 -8.58 -29.67 -20.57
N THR A 111 -9.06 -30.91 -20.46
CA THR A 111 -8.39 -32.03 -19.74
C THR A 111 -7.95 -31.69 -18.32
N LEU A 112 -8.86 -31.11 -17.53
CA LEU A 112 -8.62 -30.77 -16.12
C LEU A 112 -8.21 -32.01 -15.33
N GLU A 113 -7.26 -31.85 -14.39
CA GLU A 113 -6.75 -32.94 -13.55
C GLU A 113 -7.89 -33.69 -12.85
N PHE A 114 -8.88 -32.95 -12.32
CA PHE A 114 -10.07 -33.52 -11.68
C PHE A 114 -10.83 -34.47 -12.59
N GLY A 115 -11.05 -34.11 -13.86
CA GLY A 115 -11.73 -34.98 -14.83
C GLY A 115 -10.94 -36.23 -15.17
N GLN A 116 -9.63 -36.23 -14.96
CA GLN A 116 -8.78 -37.40 -15.13
C GLN A 116 -8.66 -38.24 -13.85
N MET A 117 -9.37 -37.88 -12.78
CA MET A 117 -9.37 -38.59 -11.48
C MET A 117 -10.78 -38.92 -10.96
N THR A 118 -11.83 -38.67 -11.75
CA THR A 118 -13.20 -39.06 -11.44
C THR A 118 -13.54 -40.44 -11.98
N ALA A 119 -14.59 -41.06 -11.44
CA ALA A 119 -15.25 -42.21 -12.04
C ALA A 119 -16.64 -41.77 -12.56
N PRO A 120 -16.96 -41.88 -13.87
CA PRO A 120 -16.05 -42.23 -14.95
C PRO A 120 -14.97 -41.15 -15.18
N LEU A 121 -13.84 -41.56 -15.74
CA LEU A 121 -12.80 -40.68 -16.26
C LEU A 121 -13.35 -39.87 -17.44
N LEU A 122 -13.18 -38.56 -17.41
CA LEU A 122 -13.75 -37.64 -18.38
C LEU A 122 -12.98 -37.68 -19.70
N THR A 123 -13.70 -38.04 -20.77
CA THR A 123 -13.29 -37.84 -22.16
C THR A 123 -13.27 -36.35 -22.46
N SER A 124 -12.14 -35.83 -22.91
CA SER A 124 -11.94 -34.39 -23.09
C SER A 124 -10.99 -34.09 -24.27
N VAL A 125 -10.70 -32.82 -24.52
CA VAL A 125 -9.70 -32.34 -25.49
C VAL A 125 -8.60 -31.61 -24.74
N THR A 126 -7.34 -31.94 -25.01
CA THR A 126 -6.20 -31.28 -24.37
C THR A 126 -6.15 -29.80 -24.72
N PHE A 127 -5.81 -28.95 -23.76
CA PHE A 127 -5.43 -27.57 -24.05
C PHE A 127 -3.93 -27.41 -23.75
N PRO A 128 -3.05 -27.43 -24.78
CA PRO A 128 -1.60 -27.48 -24.59
C PRO A 128 -1.04 -26.10 -24.18
N ILE A 129 -1.33 -25.67 -22.95
CA ILE A 129 -0.99 -24.35 -22.40
C ILE A 129 0.50 -24.06 -22.55
N ASP A 130 1.36 -25.02 -22.24
CA ASP A 130 2.83 -24.85 -22.31
C ASP A 130 3.30 -24.59 -23.74
N GLN A 131 2.75 -25.29 -24.72
CA GLN A 131 3.10 -25.08 -26.13
C GLN A 131 2.57 -23.73 -26.62
N VAL A 132 1.35 -23.35 -26.23
CA VAL A 132 0.80 -22.03 -26.54
C VAL A 132 1.70 -20.93 -25.98
N GLY A 133 2.14 -21.06 -24.72
CA GLY A 133 3.07 -20.13 -24.09
C GLY A 133 4.44 -20.06 -24.79
N ALA A 134 5.07 -21.21 -25.03
CA ALA A 134 6.36 -21.30 -25.71
C ALA A 134 6.31 -20.70 -27.12
N THR A 135 5.31 -21.09 -27.92
CA THR A 135 5.10 -20.53 -29.25
C THR A 135 4.86 -19.02 -29.19
N ALA A 136 4.10 -18.51 -28.22
CA ALA A 136 3.87 -17.07 -28.08
C ALA A 136 5.19 -16.30 -27.83
N VAL A 137 6.05 -16.81 -26.95
CA VAL A 137 7.37 -16.21 -26.68
C VAL A 137 8.28 -16.28 -27.90
N GLU A 138 8.31 -17.42 -28.60
CA GLU A 138 9.07 -17.57 -29.85
C GLU A 138 8.63 -16.55 -30.90
N GLN A 139 7.33 -16.30 -31.05
CA GLN A 139 6.80 -15.30 -31.99
C GLN A 139 7.21 -13.88 -31.59
N ILE A 140 7.14 -13.53 -30.30
CA ILE A 140 7.61 -12.23 -29.80
C ILE A 140 9.10 -12.03 -30.10
N PHE A 141 9.91 -13.07 -29.89
CA PHE A 141 11.35 -13.02 -30.15
C PHE A 141 11.71 -12.93 -31.64
N GLN A 142 10.92 -13.57 -32.50
CA GLN A 142 11.04 -13.42 -33.95
C GLN A 142 10.70 -11.99 -34.38
N LEU A 143 9.62 -11.41 -33.87
CA LEU A 143 9.21 -10.03 -34.16
C LEU A 143 10.24 -9.01 -33.66
N SER A 144 10.77 -9.19 -32.44
CA SER A 144 11.77 -8.27 -31.88
C SER A 144 13.07 -8.27 -32.68
N ARG A 145 13.48 -9.42 -33.22
CA ARG A 145 14.65 -9.55 -34.10
C ARG A 145 14.43 -9.03 -35.52
N GLN A 146 13.19 -9.06 -36.00
CA GLN A 146 12.82 -8.57 -37.35
C GLN A 146 12.56 -7.07 -37.38
N THR A 147 12.51 -6.38 -36.23
CA THR A 147 12.36 -4.93 -36.18
C THR A 147 13.75 -4.28 -36.30
N PRO A 148 14.13 -3.67 -37.45
CA PRO A 148 15.40 -2.95 -37.53
C PRO A 148 15.37 -1.76 -36.55
N ALA A 149 16.50 -1.51 -35.90
CA ALA A 149 16.68 -0.36 -35.03
C ALA A 149 16.22 0.92 -35.76
N ARG A 150 15.22 1.61 -35.21
CA ARG A 150 14.83 2.95 -35.68
C ARG A 150 16.04 3.87 -35.54
N CYS A 151 16.72 4.18 -36.65
CA CYS A 151 17.67 5.29 -36.69
C CYS A 151 16.89 6.59 -36.45
N GLU A 152 17.26 7.35 -35.43
CA GLU A 152 16.56 8.54 -34.91
C GLU A 152 16.43 9.74 -35.88
N ASN A 153 16.67 9.60 -37.19
CA ASN A 153 16.72 10.74 -38.13
C ASN A 153 16.02 10.50 -39.48
N GLN A 154 14.81 9.94 -39.49
CA GLN A 154 13.94 10.00 -40.69
C GLN A 154 12.50 10.41 -40.31
N PRO A 155 11.88 11.30 -41.10
CA PRO A 155 10.54 11.80 -40.81
C PRO A 155 9.50 10.69 -41.04
N ASP A 156 8.48 10.67 -40.17
CA ASP A 156 7.37 9.73 -40.16
C ASP A 156 6.64 9.69 -41.51
N ASP A 157 6.96 8.73 -42.37
CA ASP A 157 6.09 8.33 -43.46
C ASP A 157 5.10 7.28 -42.94
N ASN A 158 3.95 7.78 -42.51
CA ASN A 158 2.91 7.06 -41.77
C ASN A 158 2.06 6.13 -42.64
N THR A 159 2.63 5.52 -43.69
CA THR A 159 1.86 4.66 -44.60
C THR A 159 2.53 3.32 -44.88
N LYS A 160 1.87 2.26 -44.38
CA LYS A 160 2.06 0.81 -44.64
C LYS A 160 3.07 0.07 -43.77
N ASN A 161 2.64 -0.31 -42.56
CA ASN A 161 3.12 -1.52 -41.89
C ASN A 161 1.92 -2.44 -41.54
N ASP A 162 1.12 -2.81 -42.55
CA ASP A 162 0.16 -3.92 -42.48
C ASP A 162 0.88 -5.24 -42.79
N THR A 163 1.94 -5.57 -42.05
CA THR A 163 2.43 -6.95 -42.03
C THR A 163 1.49 -7.71 -41.09
N PRO A 164 0.70 -8.69 -41.57
CA PRO A 164 -0.18 -9.46 -40.70
C PRO A 164 0.69 -10.11 -39.63
N LEU A 165 0.31 -9.89 -38.36
CA LEU A 165 0.97 -10.52 -37.22
C LEU A 165 1.07 -12.04 -37.49
N PRO A 166 2.22 -12.68 -37.20
CA PRO A 166 2.38 -14.08 -37.49
C PRO A 166 1.38 -14.91 -36.69
N VAL A 167 0.43 -15.53 -37.38
CA VAL A 167 -0.57 -16.44 -36.79
C VAL A 167 0.01 -17.85 -36.82
N THR A 168 0.20 -18.44 -35.65
CA THR A 168 0.58 -19.87 -35.50
C THR A 168 -0.56 -20.66 -34.89
N THR A 169 -0.71 -21.91 -35.32
CA THR A 169 -1.70 -22.85 -34.79
C THR A 169 -1.03 -23.89 -33.91
N VAL A 170 -1.53 -24.06 -32.69
CA VAL A 170 -1.11 -25.12 -31.77
C VAL A 170 -2.22 -26.18 -31.75
N TYR A 171 -1.84 -27.44 -31.95
CA TYR A 171 -2.80 -28.54 -32.10
C TYR A 171 -3.15 -29.16 -30.74
N ALA A 172 -4.45 -29.28 -30.51
CA ALA A 172 -5.02 -30.03 -29.40
C ALA A 172 -5.31 -31.48 -29.81
N ALA A 173 -5.16 -32.43 -28.88
CA ALA A 173 -5.46 -33.84 -29.07
C ALA A 173 -6.70 -34.28 -28.25
N PRO A 174 -7.54 -35.18 -28.76
CA PRO A 174 -8.60 -35.79 -27.96
C PRO A 174 -8.00 -36.78 -26.93
N SER A 175 -8.54 -36.75 -25.72
CA SER A 175 -8.25 -37.69 -24.63
C SER A 175 -9.50 -38.54 -24.40
N TYR A 176 -9.55 -39.72 -25.04
CA TYR A 176 -10.66 -40.66 -24.90
C TYR A 176 -10.55 -41.47 -23.60
N LYS A 177 -11.60 -41.43 -22.79
CA LYS A 177 -11.68 -42.06 -21.46
C LYS A 177 -13.05 -42.73 -21.28
N THR A 178 -13.36 -43.15 -20.05
CA THR A 178 -14.54 -43.98 -19.79
C THR A 178 -15.87 -43.22 -19.89
N SER A 179 -15.91 -41.89 -19.78
CA SER A 179 -17.18 -41.13 -19.81
C SER A 179 -17.85 -41.09 -21.18
N CYS A 180 -17.15 -41.49 -22.26
CA CYS A 180 -17.76 -41.71 -23.56
C CYS A 180 -18.02 -43.20 -23.89
N GLY A 181 -17.60 -44.13 -23.03
CA GLY A 181 -17.69 -45.57 -23.30
C GLY A 181 -16.39 -46.23 -23.76
N CYS A 182 -15.30 -45.48 -23.93
CA CYS A 182 -14.01 -46.06 -24.30
C CYS A 182 -13.37 -46.83 -23.13
N PRO A 183 -12.74 -47.99 -23.38
CA PRO A 183 -12.01 -48.72 -22.36
C PRO A 183 -10.80 -47.90 -21.92
N CYS A 184 -10.55 -47.82 -20.62
CA CYS A 184 -9.37 -47.16 -20.06
C CYS A 184 -8.56 -48.12 -19.20
N SER A 185 -7.25 -48.19 -19.44
CA SER A 185 -6.30 -48.99 -18.67
C SER A 185 -5.77 -48.27 -17.41
N GLN A 186 -6.13 -47.00 -17.20
CA GLN A 186 -5.76 -46.27 -15.99
C GLN A 186 -6.64 -46.69 -14.83
N ASN A 187 -6.03 -47.31 -13.81
CA ASN A 187 -6.67 -47.48 -12.50
C ASN A 187 -6.88 -46.09 -11.88
N VAL A 188 -8.14 -45.74 -11.60
CA VAL A 188 -8.48 -44.56 -10.80
C VAL A 188 -8.04 -44.84 -9.36
N PHE A 189 -6.84 -44.42 -8.99
CA PHE A 189 -6.37 -44.51 -7.60
C PHE A 189 -7.02 -43.39 -6.78
N SER A 190 -8.29 -43.59 -6.39
CA SER A 190 -9.05 -42.71 -5.50
C SER A 190 -8.28 -42.32 -4.23
N TYR A 191 -7.48 -43.24 -3.68
CA TYR A 191 -6.58 -42.96 -2.56
C TYR A 191 -5.50 -41.92 -2.88
N SER A 192 -4.86 -42.00 -4.05
CA SER A 192 -3.77 -41.08 -4.40
C SER A 192 -4.28 -39.65 -4.59
N TYR A 193 -5.49 -39.50 -5.11
CA TYR A 193 -6.15 -38.21 -5.26
C TYR A 193 -6.62 -37.64 -3.91
N ALA A 194 -7.25 -38.46 -3.06
CA ALA A 194 -7.62 -38.04 -1.71
C ALA A 194 -6.38 -37.56 -0.94
N LYS A 195 -5.26 -38.28 -1.01
CA LYS A 195 -4.00 -37.87 -0.41
C LYS A 195 -3.47 -36.54 -0.97
N LYS A 196 -3.56 -36.30 -2.29
CA LYS A 196 -3.19 -35.01 -2.89
C LYS A 196 -4.08 -33.87 -2.40
N LEU A 197 -5.39 -34.11 -2.27
CA LEU A 197 -6.32 -33.12 -1.72
C LEU A 197 -6.03 -32.81 -0.26
N ASP A 198 -5.84 -33.84 0.57
CA ASP A 198 -5.50 -33.69 1.98
C ASP A 198 -4.20 -32.88 2.14
N GLN A 199 -3.19 -33.18 1.32
CA GLN A 199 -1.94 -32.42 1.30
C GLN A 199 -2.18 -30.96 0.89
N ARG A 200 -2.99 -30.72 -0.14
CA ARG A 200 -3.32 -29.35 -0.56
C ARG A 200 -4.09 -28.56 0.49
N ILE A 201 -4.99 -29.22 1.23
CA ILE A 201 -5.71 -28.60 2.35
C ILE A 201 -4.74 -28.25 3.47
N ALA A 202 -3.85 -29.17 3.85
CA ALA A 202 -2.82 -28.92 4.85
C ALA A 202 -1.91 -27.75 4.46
N ASP A 203 -1.47 -27.69 3.20
CA ASP A 203 -0.67 -26.57 2.68
C ASP A 203 -1.44 -25.24 2.80
N LEU A 204 -2.74 -25.22 2.50
CA LEU A 204 -3.57 -24.01 2.63
C LEU A 204 -3.73 -23.58 4.09
N GLU A 205 -3.93 -24.52 5.01
CA GLU A 205 -4.02 -24.24 6.45
C GLU A 205 -2.71 -23.65 7.00
N GLU A 206 -1.57 -24.23 6.62
CA GLU A 206 -0.25 -23.71 7.00
C GLU A 206 -0.02 -22.29 6.46
N ASN A 207 -0.37 -22.05 5.19
CA ASN A 207 -0.29 -20.72 4.57
C ASN A 207 -1.18 -19.69 5.29
N LEU A 208 -2.37 -20.08 5.76
CA LEU A 208 -3.25 -19.20 6.53
C LEU A 208 -2.63 -18.82 7.88
N ILE A 209 -2.05 -19.80 8.59
CA ILE A 209 -1.35 -19.57 9.87
C ILE A 209 -0.16 -18.63 9.66
N LEU A 210 0.67 -18.88 8.64
CA LEU A 210 1.78 -18.00 8.29
C LEU A 210 1.31 -16.58 7.96
N ASN A 211 0.21 -16.44 7.23
CA ASN A 211 -0.37 -15.13 6.92
C ASN A 211 -0.82 -14.39 8.18
N MET A 212 -1.45 -15.08 9.13
CA MET A 212 -1.84 -14.51 10.43
C MET A 212 -0.62 -14.02 11.22
N HIS A 213 0.44 -14.83 11.29
CA HIS A 213 1.68 -14.44 11.97
C HIS A 213 2.36 -13.24 11.31
N MET A 214 2.44 -13.23 9.97
CA MET A 214 3.00 -12.11 9.22
C MET A 214 2.20 -10.83 9.45
N SER A 215 0.88 -10.90 9.39
CA SER A 215 0.01 -9.74 9.63
C SER A 215 0.23 -9.16 11.03
N ALA A 216 0.26 -10.01 12.06
CA ALA A 216 0.50 -9.58 13.44
C ALA A 216 1.86 -8.92 13.63
N ASN A 217 2.94 -9.53 13.11
CA ASN A 217 4.29 -9.00 13.29
C ASN A 217 4.53 -7.69 12.52
N LEU A 218 3.88 -7.51 11.36
CA LEU A 218 4.06 -6.29 10.56
C LEU A 218 3.22 -5.11 11.05
N GLN A 219 2.18 -5.35 11.85
CA GLN A 219 1.33 -4.28 12.39
C GLN A 219 2.05 -3.44 13.47
N ASP A 220 2.95 -4.06 14.23
CA ASP A 220 3.71 -3.43 15.31
C ASP A 220 4.99 -2.73 14.83
N VAL A 221 5.27 -2.73 13.53
CA VAL A 221 6.46 -2.09 12.96
C VAL A 221 6.37 -0.56 13.09
N GLU A 222 7.39 0.05 13.67
CA GLU A 222 7.49 1.51 13.86
C GLU A 222 8.26 2.21 12.74
N ASP A 223 9.26 1.55 12.19
CA ASP A 223 10.14 2.08 11.14
C ASP A 223 10.35 1.08 9.99
N ILE A 224 10.78 1.59 8.84
CA ILE A 224 10.91 0.78 7.63
C ILE A 224 11.97 -0.32 7.74
N ASP A 225 13.07 -0.08 8.44
CA ASP A 225 14.20 -1.01 8.48
C ASP A 225 13.86 -2.21 9.37
N SER A 226 13.21 -1.98 10.53
CA SER A 226 12.60 -3.02 11.36
C SER A 226 11.57 -3.85 10.57
N GLY A 227 10.79 -3.19 9.72
CA GLY A 227 9.85 -3.87 8.82
C GLY A 227 10.54 -4.81 7.84
N MET A 228 11.64 -4.36 7.22
CA MET A 228 12.43 -5.18 6.29
C MET A 228 13.07 -6.39 6.99
N ASP A 229 13.48 -6.24 8.25
CA ASP A 229 14.03 -7.34 9.05
C ASP A 229 12.98 -8.44 9.30
N VAL A 230 11.77 -8.04 9.67
CA VAL A 230 10.63 -8.97 9.84
C VAL A 230 10.29 -9.63 8.50
N LEU A 231 10.20 -8.85 7.42
CA LEU A 231 9.90 -9.37 6.08
C LEU A 231 10.93 -10.38 5.59
N ALA A 232 12.23 -10.15 5.85
CA ALA A 232 13.30 -11.06 5.47
C ALA A 232 13.10 -12.48 6.05
N GLY A 233 12.54 -12.60 7.25
CA GLY A 233 12.18 -13.89 7.85
C GLY A 233 11.05 -14.59 7.09
N PHE A 234 10.05 -13.85 6.61
CA PHE A 234 8.93 -14.39 5.84
C PHE A 234 9.26 -14.64 4.36
N VAL A 235 10.33 -14.07 3.81
CA VAL A 235 10.78 -14.42 2.44
C VAL A 235 11.13 -15.91 2.35
N GLN A 236 11.65 -16.50 3.42
CA GLN A 236 12.00 -17.93 3.46
C GLN A 236 10.78 -18.86 3.38
N SER A 237 9.57 -18.36 3.71
CA SER A 237 8.34 -19.15 3.57
C SER A 237 7.75 -19.09 2.16
N LEU A 238 8.34 -18.31 1.24
CA LEU A 238 7.98 -18.33 -0.17
C LEU A 238 8.63 -19.54 -0.84
N GLU A 239 7.86 -20.62 -1.00
CA GLU A 239 8.34 -21.87 -1.57
C GLU A 239 8.93 -21.68 -2.98
N GLY A 240 10.17 -22.15 -3.18
CA GLY A 240 10.89 -22.04 -4.45
C GLY A 240 11.37 -20.63 -4.81
N CYS A 241 11.22 -19.64 -3.92
CA CYS A 241 11.73 -18.29 -4.15
C CYS A 241 13.25 -18.28 -3.98
N ARG A 242 13.94 -17.98 -5.09
CA ARG A 242 15.40 -17.91 -5.15
C ARG A 242 15.90 -16.49 -4.92
N GLU A 243 15.26 -15.53 -5.57
CA GLU A 243 15.61 -14.12 -5.50
C GLU A 243 14.37 -13.29 -5.13
N PHE A 244 14.53 -12.41 -4.16
CA PHE A 244 13.50 -11.52 -3.67
C PHE A 244 14.06 -10.10 -3.52
N TYR A 245 13.45 -9.14 -4.18
CA TYR A 245 13.87 -7.73 -4.13
C TYR A 245 12.65 -6.83 -3.89
N LEU A 246 12.68 -6.03 -2.82
CA LEU A 246 11.68 -5.00 -2.54
C LEU A 246 12.30 -3.63 -2.82
N CYS A 247 11.72 -2.96 -3.82
CA CYS A 247 12.16 -1.66 -4.31
C CYS A 247 11.09 -0.61 -3.98
N LEU A 248 11.47 0.46 -3.29
CA LEU A 248 10.60 1.60 -2.98
C LEU A 248 11.00 2.82 -3.81
N TYR A 249 10.04 3.65 -4.20
CA TYR A 249 10.36 4.97 -4.74
C TYR A 249 10.87 5.88 -3.62
N GLU A 250 11.74 6.84 -3.93
CA GLU A 250 12.29 7.76 -2.90
C GLU A 250 11.19 8.50 -2.12
N ASP A 251 10.06 8.78 -2.77
CA ASP A 251 8.91 9.49 -2.22
C ASP A 251 7.78 8.56 -1.71
N TRP A 252 8.06 7.28 -1.47
CA TRP A 252 7.05 6.30 -1.05
C TRP A 252 6.29 6.71 0.24
N ASP A 253 6.95 7.37 1.19
CA ASP A 253 6.39 7.85 2.46
C ASP A 253 6.06 9.34 2.44
N ARG A 254 5.99 9.94 1.24
CA ARG A 254 5.64 11.34 1.05
C ARG A 254 4.31 11.69 1.69
N VAL A 255 4.30 12.82 2.40
CA VAL A 255 3.15 13.36 3.12
C VAL A 255 2.16 13.97 2.13
N SER A 256 0.86 13.84 2.40
CA SER A 256 -0.16 14.40 1.51
C SER A 256 -0.09 15.93 1.46
N GLY A 257 -0.41 16.52 0.30
CA GLY A 257 -0.32 17.98 0.10
C GLY A 257 -1.11 18.78 1.14
N HIS A 258 -2.31 18.32 1.49
CA HIS A 258 -3.14 18.96 2.52
C HIS A 258 -2.48 18.95 3.91
N ILE A 259 -1.85 17.83 4.30
CA ILE A 259 -1.15 17.76 5.60
C ILE A 259 0.05 18.69 5.56
N ARG A 260 0.82 18.70 4.47
CA ARG A 260 1.97 19.59 4.31
C ARG A 260 1.61 21.07 4.46
N GLU A 261 0.50 21.50 3.86
CA GLU A 261 -0.02 22.86 4.00
C GLU A 261 -0.37 23.18 5.46
N LEU A 262 -1.00 22.24 6.19
CA LEU A 262 -1.36 22.41 7.59
C LEU A 262 -0.14 22.43 8.53
N THR A 263 0.85 21.59 8.24
CA THR A 263 2.03 21.37 9.08
C THR A 263 3.23 22.24 8.69
N LEU A 264 3.12 23.03 7.62
CA LEU A 264 4.19 23.92 7.11
C LEU A 264 5.50 23.17 6.81
N THR A 265 5.40 21.92 6.36
CA THR A 265 6.57 21.09 6.01
C THR A 265 6.95 21.24 4.55
N ASP A 266 8.16 21.75 4.31
CA ASP A 266 8.77 21.82 2.97
C ASP A 266 9.38 20.48 2.58
N GLU A 267 8.67 19.71 1.75
CA GLU A 267 9.25 18.60 0.98
C GLU A 267 9.34 19.01 -0.49
N ASN A 268 10.53 19.01 -1.10
CA ASN A 268 10.69 19.40 -2.49
C ASN A 268 9.80 18.56 -3.42
N ASP A 269 9.10 19.21 -4.35
CA ASP A 269 8.15 18.57 -5.28
C ASP A 269 8.85 17.89 -6.48
N ILE A 270 10.09 17.46 -6.28
CA ILE A 270 10.92 16.91 -7.34
C ILE A 270 10.51 15.45 -7.52
N ASP A 271 9.95 15.12 -8.70
CA ASP A 271 9.84 13.73 -9.15
C ASP A 271 11.24 13.14 -9.19
N SER A 272 11.56 12.37 -8.16
CA SER A 272 12.86 11.74 -8.06
C SER A 272 12.91 10.55 -9.01
N ASP A 273 13.95 10.50 -9.84
CA ASP A 273 14.27 9.31 -10.64
C ASP A 273 14.88 8.18 -9.79
N THR A 274 14.95 8.35 -8.46
CA THR A 274 15.60 7.39 -7.55
C THR A 274 14.64 6.29 -7.08
N VAL A 275 15.16 5.08 -7.07
CA VAL A 275 14.56 3.87 -6.50
C VAL A 275 15.49 3.34 -5.41
N LEU A 276 14.91 2.96 -4.27
CA LEU A 276 15.57 2.42 -3.09
C LEU A 276 15.39 0.90 -3.06
N LEU A 277 16.47 0.14 -3.20
CA LEU A 277 16.45 -1.31 -2.94
C LEU A 277 16.53 -1.51 -1.41
N LYS A 278 15.37 -1.70 -0.77
CA LYS A 278 15.25 -1.77 0.69
C LYS A 278 15.38 -3.17 1.28
N LEU A 279 14.97 -4.19 0.53
CA LEU A 279 15.22 -5.58 0.93
C LEU A 279 15.66 -6.37 -0.30
N ALA A 280 16.79 -7.06 -0.16
CA ALA A 280 17.32 -7.93 -1.18
C ALA A 280 17.75 -9.24 -0.53
N VAL A 281 17.16 -10.35 -0.99
CA VAL A 281 17.48 -11.71 -0.53
C VAL A 281 17.74 -12.56 -1.76
N ARG A 282 18.90 -13.21 -1.80
CA ARG A 282 19.32 -14.10 -2.88
C ARG A 282 19.87 -15.39 -2.31
N ASP A 283 19.30 -16.52 -2.73
CA ASP A 283 19.66 -17.86 -2.25
C ASP A 283 19.66 -17.93 -0.70
N GLY A 284 18.64 -17.33 -0.07
CA GLY A 284 18.48 -17.25 1.38
C GLY A 284 19.40 -16.27 2.12
N LYS A 285 20.28 -15.55 1.41
CA LYS A 285 21.21 -14.57 1.99
C LYS A 285 20.76 -13.14 1.71
N ARG A 286 20.81 -12.29 2.72
CA ARG A 286 20.53 -10.86 2.58
C ARG A 286 21.69 -10.14 1.89
N LEU A 287 21.37 -9.31 0.91
CA LEU A 287 22.29 -8.44 0.18
C LEU A 287 22.19 -7.00 0.73
N PRO A 288 23.23 -6.16 0.52
CA PRO A 288 23.20 -4.77 0.99
C PRO A 288 22.15 -3.93 0.25
N GLU A 289 21.63 -2.92 0.95
CA GLU A 289 20.79 -1.89 0.36
C GLU A 289 21.58 -1.03 -0.63
N CYS A 290 20.89 -0.52 -1.66
CA CYS A 290 21.47 0.43 -2.60
C CYS A 290 20.38 1.29 -3.25
N THR A 291 20.79 2.34 -3.95
CA THR A 291 19.91 3.18 -4.76
C THR A 291 20.26 3.06 -6.24
N PHE A 292 19.25 3.19 -7.10
CA PHE A 292 19.39 3.14 -8.56
C PHE A 292 18.30 4.01 -9.22
N THR A 293 18.33 4.15 -10.55
CA THR A 293 17.39 5.01 -11.28
C THR A 293 16.21 4.23 -11.85
N LYS A 294 15.06 4.87 -12.09
CA LYS A 294 13.87 4.23 -12.69
C LYS A 294 14.11 3.73 -14.13
N ARG A 295 15.26 4.04 -14.74
CA ARG A 295 15.69 3.51 -16.05
C ARG A 295 15.88 2.00 -16.03
N ASN A 296 16.26 1.44 -14.89
CA ASN A 296 16.43 0.01 -14.70
C ASN A 296 15.37 -0.51 -13.72
N THR A 297 14.97 -1.77 -13.85
CA THR A 297 14.02 -2.40 -12.91
C THR A 297 14.71 -3.09 -11.72
N LEU A 298 16.03 -3.29 -11.82
CA LEU A 298 16.90 -3.74 -10.73
C LEU A 298 18.29 -3.12 -10.95
N PRO A 299 19.13 -3.03 -9.91
CA PRO A 299 20.53 -2.69 -10.05
C PRO A 299 21.30 -3.60 -11.01
N ASP A 300 22.19 -3.03 -11.82
CA ASP A 300 22.92 -3.74 -12.88
C ASP A 300 23.70 -4.97 -12.38
N TYR A 301 24.20 -4.93 -11.14
CA TYR A 301 24.98 -6.03 -10.56
C TYR A 301 24.13 -7.24 -10.15
N LEU A 302 22.80 -7.11 -10.11
CA LEU A 302 21.88 -8.20 -9.76
C LEU A 302 21.45 -9.02 -10.99
N TYR A 303 21.52 -8.44 -12.20
CA TYR A 303 21.25 -9.20 -13.43
C TYR A 303 22.36 -10.22 -13.68
N ASP A 304 22.12 -11.45 -13.26
CA ASP A 304 22.98 -12.58 -13.58
C ASP A 304 22.62 -13.16 -14.96
N LYS A 305 23.60 -13.75 -15.66
CA LYS A 305 23.39 -14.38 -16.97
C LYS A 305 22.53 -15.65 -16.90
N GLY A 306 22.09 -16.07 -15.70
CA GLY A 306 21.40 -17.33 -15.44
C GLY A 306 19.97 -17.23 -14.90
N ALA A 307 19.40 -16.03 -14.70
CA ALA A 307 17.99 -15.86 -14.34
C ALA A 307 17.19 -15.48 -15.61
N TYR A 308 16.25 -16.32 -16.04
CA TYR A 308 15.53 -16.10 -17.30
C TYR A 308 14.17 -15.43 -17.11
N SER A 309 13.67 -15.32 -15.88
CA SER A 309 12.36 -14.70 -15.60
C SER A 309 12.26 -14.05 -14.23
N TYR A 310 11.74 -12.82 -14.20
CA TYR A 310 11.35 -12.09 -13.00
C TYR A 310 9.85 -11.80 -13.01
N ILE A 311 9.21 -11.93 -11.84
CA ILE A 311 7.83 -11.52 -11.62
C ILE A 311 7.85 -10.20 -10.85
N TYR A 312 7.17 -9.19 -11.40
CA TYR A 312 7.04 -7.89 -10.76
C TYR A 312 5.65 -7.73 -10.16
N ALA A 313 5.60 -7.47 -8.85
CA ALA A 313 4.38 -7.21 -8.11
C ALA A 313 4.37 -5.74 -7.65
N PRO A 314 3.39 -4.92 -8.05
CA PRO A 314 3.34 -3.52 -7.65
C PRO A 314 2.98 -3.39 -6.16
N LEU A 315 3.60 -2.43 -5.49
CA LEU A 315 3.28 -2.02 -4.13
C LEU A 315 2.51 -0.71 -4.17
N PHE A 316 1.27 -0.70 -3.71
CA PHE A 316 0.40 0.46 -3.81
C PHE A 316 -0.74 0.42 -2.78
N PHE A 317 -1.32 1.59 -2.52
CA PHE A 317 -2.56 1.72 -1.78
C PHE A 317 -3.41 2.86 -2.38
N GLY A 318 -4.61 2.53 -2.88
CA GLY A 318 -5.40 3.47 -3.66
C GLY A 318 -4.64 3.95 -4.90
N GLU A 319 -4.52 5.26 -5.08
CA GLU A 319 -3.76 5.89 -6.17
C GLU A 319 -2.26 6.03 -5.86
N LYS A 320 -1.82 5.80 -4.61
CA LYS A 320 -0.42 5.97 -4.21
C LYS A 320 0.37 4.70 -4.51
N SER A 321 1.42 4.84 -5.30
CA SER A 321 2.38 3.77 -5.56
C SER A 321 3.58 3.90 -4.63
N PHE A 322 3.93 2.83 -3.93
CA PHE A 322 5.09 2.77 -3.05
C PHE A 322 6.34 2.27 -3.78
N GLY A 323 6.16 1.45 -4.81
CA GLY A 323 7.25 0.78 -5.52
C GLY A 323 6.81 -0.58 -6.06
N TYR A 324 7.71 -1.56 -6.01
CA TYR A 324 7.44 -2.91 -6.51
C TYR A 324 8.33 -3.96 -5.85
N ILE A 325 7.91 -5.21 -5.98
CA ILE A 325 8.69 -6.39 -5.63
C ILE A 325 9.08 -7.11 -6.92
N ALA A 326 10.33 -7.54 -7.02
CA ALA A 326 10.81 -8.42 -8.07
C ALA A 326 11.17 -9.78 -7.47
N LEU A 327 10.65 -10.86 -8.08
CA LEU A 327 10.84 -12.23 -7.63
C LEU A 327 11.42 -13.10 -8.74
N SER A 328 12.29 -14.03 -8.39
CA SER A 328 12.69 -15.15 -9.24
C SER A 328 12.53 -16.48 -8.49
N PHE A 329 12.14 -17.52 -9.22
CA PHE A 329 11.86 -18.85 -8.67
C PHE A 329 12.81 -19.89 -9.27
N ASP A 330 13.05 -20.96 -8.50
CA ASP A 330 13.86 -22.08 -8.96
C ASP A 330 13.30 -22.71 -10.25
N HIS A 331 14.20 -23.04 -11.18
CA HIS A 331 13.90 -23.65 -12.49
C HIS A 331 12.97 -22.81 -13.39
N ASP A 332 12.87 -21.49 -13.17
CA ASP A 332 11.97 -20.56 -13.86
C ASP A 332 10.50 -21.03 -13.84
N ARG A 333 10.15 -21.94 -12.91
CA ARG A 333 8.77 -22.37 -12.73
C ARG A 333 8.10 -21.34 -11.86
N ILE A 334 7.20 -20.59 -12.47
CA ILE A 334 6.33 -19.65 -11.79
C ILE A 334 5.40 -20.45 -10.86
N GLY A 335 5.87 -20.71 -9.64
CA GLY A 335 5.10 -21.29 -8.55
C GLY A 335 4.22 -20.21 -7.93
N TYR A 336 3.33 -19.61 -8.72
CA TYR A 336 2.40 -18.58 -8.24
C TYR A 336 1.42 -19.20 -7.24
N SER A 337 1.83 -19.27 -5.97
CA SER A 337 0.96 -19.69 -4.89
C SER A 337 -0.06 -18.58 -4.62
N PHE A 338 -1.31 -18.96 -4.36
CA PHE A 338 -2.33 -18.01 -3.92
C PHE A 338 -1.90 -17.28 -2.62
N SER A 339 -1.02 -17.89 -1.82
CA SER A 339 -0.48 -17.29 -0.59
C SER A 339 0.39 -16.06 -0.83
N PHE A 340 1.05 -15.92 -1.98
CA PHE A 340 1.83 -14.72 -2.29
C PHE A 340 0.95 -13.46 -2.38
N ILE A 341 -0.30 -13.57 -2.82
CA ILE A 341 -1.23 -12.43 -2.85
C ILE A 341 -1.48 -11.91 -1.42
N SER A 342 -1.76 -12.82 -0.49
CA SER A 342 -1.97 -12.46 0.92
C SER A 342 -0.70 -11.91 1.56
N TRP A 343 0.47 -12.43 1.18
CA TRP A 343 1.78 -11.91 1.59
C TRP A 343 1.99 -10.47 1.08
N LEU A 344 1.73 -10.21 -0.20
CA LEU A 344 1.83 -8.89 -0.83
C LEU A 344 0.89 -7.86 -0.17
N LEU A 345 -0.34 -8.29 0.16
CA LEU A 345 -1.29 -7.45 0.90
C LEU A 345 -0.75 -7.03 2.27
N ASN A 346 -0.10 -7.94 3.00
CA ASN A 346 0.50 -7.62 4.29
C ASN A 346 1.64 -6.59 4.15
N VAL A 347 2.47 -6.69 3.11
CA VAL A 347 3.51 -5.68 2.83
C VAL A 347 2.89 -4.31 2.51
N ASN A 348 1.87 -4.27 1.64
CA ASN A 348 1.17 -3.03 1.31
C ASN A 348 0.54 -2.39 2.56
N ASN A 349 -0.07 -3.20 3.44
CA ASN A 349 -0.66 -2.72 4.69
C ASN A 349 0.40 -2.18 5.65
N MET A 350 1.57 -2.83 5.77
CA MET A 350 2.69 -2.33 6.57
C MET A 350 3.16 -0.97 6.07
N LEU A 351 3.45 -0.84 4.77
CA LEU A 351 3.90 0.43 4.16
C LEU A 351 2.86 1.55 4.34
N LYS A 352 1.58 1.22 4.18
CA LYS A 352 0.49 2.16 4.44
C LYS A 352 0.44 2.59 5.91
N SER A 353 0.59 1.65 6.84
CA SER A 353 0.61 1.95 8.28
C SER A 353 1.75 2.88 8.66
N LEU A 354 2.96 2.66 8.12
CA LEU A 354 4.10 3.55 8.32
C LEU A 354 3.83 4.97 7.81
N CYS A 355 3.26 5.10 6.61
CA CYS A 355 2.85 6.40 6.07
C CYS A 355 1.82 7.09 6.98
N ASP A 356 0.82 6.35 7.47
CA ASP A 356 -0.23 6.90 8.32
C ASP A 356 0.31 7.33 9.69
N LYS A 357 1.21 6.55 10.29
CA LYS A 357 1.88 6.91 11.55
C LYS A 357 2.69 8.20 11.39
N LYS A 358 3.47 8.33 10.31
CA LYS A 358 4.21 9.58 9.99
C LYS A 358 3.26 10.77 9.85
N ASN A 359 2.22 10.63 9.03
CA ASN A 359 1.21 11.68 8.81
C ASN A 359 0.51 12.10 10.11
N LEU A 360 0.10 11.14 10.93
CA LEU A 360 -0.55 11.39 12.21
C LEU A 360 0.40 12.08 13.19
N GLY A 361 1.67 11.65 13.26
CA GLY A 361 2.70 12.27 14.09
C GLY A 361 2.90 13.75 13.76
N LEU A 362 2.96 14.09 12.46
CA LEU A 362 3.07 15.48 12.01
C LEU A 362 1.84 16.32 12.39
N LEU A 363 0.63 15.78 12.21
CA LEU A 363 -0.61 16.47 12.58
C LEU A 363 -0.72 16.67 14.10
N VAL A 364 -0.38 15.66 14.89
CA VAL A 364 -0.37 15.75 16.35
C VAL A 364 0.64 16.81 16.81
N GLY A 365 1.87 16.80 16.28
CA GLY A 365 2.86 17.82 16.60
C GLY A 365 2.39 19.24 16.25
N ARG A 366 1.70 19.41 15.12
CA ARG A 366 1.11 20.70 14.75
C ARG A 366 -0.01 21.14 15.68
N LEU A 367 -0.86 20.21 16.12
CA LEU A 367 -1.91 20.49 17.10
C LEU A 367 -1.31 20.89 18.45
N GLU A 368 -0.25 20.23 18.89
CA GLU A 368 0.48 20.58 20.10
C GLU A 368 1.08 21.99 19.99
N ASP A 369 1.69 22.34 18.86
CA ASP A 369 2.20 23.69 18.61
C ASP A 369 1.09 24.75 18.66
N ILE A 370 -0.04 24.54 17.98
CA ILE A 370 -1.19 25.47 18.00
C ILE A 370 -1.75 25.61 19.41
N TYR A 371 -1.81 24.50 20.16
CA TYR A 371 -2.36 24.50 21.51
C TYR A 371 -1.42 25.18 22.52
N ALA A 372 -0.11 25.02 22.38
CA ALA A 372 0.87 25.43 23.38
C ALA A 372 1.61 26.73 23.07
N LYS A 373 1.72 27.15 21.80
CA LYS A 373 2.50 28.33 21.39
C LYS A 373 1.61 29.50 20.93
N ASP A 374 2.16 30.70 21.00
CA ASP A 374 1.58 31.93 20.44
C ASP A 374 2.04 32.08 19.00
N GLU A 375 1.10 32.19 18.07
CA GLU A 375 1.37 32.19 16.62
C GLU A 375 2.23 33.39 16.17
N LEU A 376 2.12 34.54 16.85
CA LEU A 376 2.86 35.73 16.46
C LEU A 376 4.33 35.69 16.92
N THR A 377 4.56 35.17 18.13
CA THR A 377 5.87 35.28 18.81
C THR A 377 6.67 33.97 18.85
N GLY A 378 6.04 32.82 18.62
CA GLY A 378 6.66 31.50 18.74
C GLY A 378 6.88 31.02 20.18
N LEU A 379 6.80 31.93 21.17
CA LEU A 379 6.83 31.62 22.60
C LEU A 379 5.61 30.79 23.01
N LEU A 380 5.65 30.21 24.21
CA LEU A 380 4.47 29.55 24.76
C LEU A 380 3.31 30.56 24.91
N ASN A 381 2.09 30.10 24.69
CA ASN A 381 0.90 30.85 25.06
C ASN A 381 0.57 30.59 26.54
N ARG A 382 -0.50 31.24 27.03
CA ARG A 382 -0.97 31.08 28.40
C ARG A 382 -1.27 29.63 28.81
N GLN A 383 -1.72 28.77 27.90
CA GLN A 383 -1.98 27.36 28.20
C GLN A 383 -0.69 26.54 28.22
N GLY A 384 0.17 26.72 27.21
CA GLY A 384 1.49 26.07 27.16
C GLY A 384 2.35 26.41 28.38
N PHE A 385 2.31 27.65 28.84
CA PHE A 385 2.97 28.07 30.08
C PHE A 385 2.46 27.27 31.29
N LYS A 386 1.14 27.15 31.47
CA LYS A 386 0.58 26.42 32.62
C LYS A 386 0.99 24.96 32.64
N LEU A 387 1.02 24.31 31.47
CA LEU A 387 1.40 22.91 31.35
C LEU A 387 2.87 22.68 31.72
N LEU A 388 3.77 23.57 31.32
CA LEU A 388 5.21 23.41 31.55
C LEU A 388 5.68 23.99 32.89
N ALA A 389 5.06 25.07 33.37
CA ALA A 389 5.46 25.74 34.61
C ALA A 389 5.20 24.89 35.86
N ALA A 390 4.07 24.16 35.91
CA ALA A 390 3.70 23.35 37.07
C ALA A 390 4.75 22.27 37.43
N PRO A 391 5.16 21.36 36.51
CA PRO A 391 6.15 20.33 36.84
C PRO A 391 7.52 20.92 37.17
N VAL A 392 7.95 21.98 36.49
CA VAL A 392 9.22 22.67 36.79
C VAL A 392 9.19 23.30 38.18
N PHE A 393 8.08 23.91 38.57
CA PHE A 393 7.93 24.50 39.90
C PHE A 393 7.87 23.44 41.01
N GLU A 394 7.18 22.32 40.78
CA GLU A 394 7.17 21.17 41.70
C GLU A 394 8.57 20.58 41.91
N GLN A 395 9.35 20.45 40.83
CA GLN A 395 10.73 20.01 40.91
C GLN A 395 11.59 20.97 41.74
N ALA A 396 11.42 22.28 41.54
CA ALA A 396 12.14 23.28 42.33
C ALA A 396 11.79 23.25 43.82
N ILE A 397 10.55 22.92 44.18
CA ILE A 397 10.13 22.68 45.58
C ILE A 397 10.88 21.46 46.15
N ALA A 398 10.93 20.36 45.41
CA ALA A 398 11.62 19.13 45.82
C ALA A 398 13.12 19.38 46.03
N ASP A 399 13.76 20.11 45.12
CA ASP A 399 15.19 20.41 45.15
C ASP A 399 15.56 21.59 46.07
N ARG A 400 14.55 22.28 46.63
CA ARG A 400 14.70 23.51 47.43
C ARG A 400 15.54 24.58 46.72
N GLN A 401 15.33 24.71 45.42
CA GLN A 401 16.04 25.68 44.59
C GLN A 401 15.30 27.01 44.51
N PRO A 402 16.02 28.15 44.40
CA PRO A 402 15.37 29.43 44.18
C PRO A 402 14.77 29.49 42.77
N VAL A 403 13.56 30.03 42.67
CA VAL A 403 12.86 30.27 41.41
C VAL A 403 12.60 31.76 41.27
N ALA A 404 12.70 32.29 40.05
CA ALA A 404 12.32 33.65 39.73
C ALA A 404 11.13 33.67 38.77
N ALA A 405 10.09 34.42 39.13
CA ALA A 405 8.95 34.73 38.28
C ALA A 405 9.08 36.16 37.77
N PHE A 406 8.99 36.37 36.46
CA PHE A 406 9.08 37.68 35.82
C PHE A 406 7.80 38.00 35.05
N MET A 407 7.40 39.27 35.11
CA MET A 407 6.35 39.86 34.29
C MET A 407 6.94 41.01 33.48
N PHE A 408 6.66 41.01 32.17
CA PHE A 408 7.08 42.04 31.24
C PHE A 408 5.87 42.57 30.48
N ASP A 409 5.87 43.86 30.21
CA ASP A 409 4.84 44.55 29.44
C ASP A 409 5.51 45.47 28.41
N LEU A 410 5.06 45.40 27.15
CA LEU A 410 5.58 46.23 26.08
C LEU A 410 5.07 47.67 26.23
N ASP A 411 6.00 48.60 26.48
CA ASP A 411 5.66 50.00 26.68
C ASP A 411 5.21 50.63 25.36
N GLY A 412 4.07 51.31 25.40
CA GLY A 412 3.64 52.17 24.29
C GLY A 412 3.01 51.45 23.10
N LEU A 413 2.64 50.17 23.20
CA LEU A 413 2.11 49.39 22.07
C LEU A 413 0.90 50.08 21.39
N LYS A 414 -0.01 50.68 22.17
CA LYS A 414 -1.16 51.40 21.62
C LYS A 414 -0.72 52.61 20.77
N GLN A 415 0.24 53.39 21.24
CA GLN A 415 0.78 54.52 20.49
C GLN A 415 1.45 54.07 19.19
N ILE A 416 2.18 52.95 19.22
CA ILE A 416 2.80 52.36 18.02
C ILE A 416 1.72 51.95 17.01
N ASN A 417 0.67 51.24 17.48
CA ASN A 417 -0.45 50.83 16.64
C ASN A 417 -1.20 52.03 16.04
N ASP A 418 -1.50 53.05 16.85
CA ASP A 418 -2.27 54.21 16.43
C ASP A 418 -1.50 55.09 15.44
N ALA A 419 -0.16 55.18 15.56
CA ALA A 419 0.68 56.02 14.71
C ALA A 419 1.23 55.30 13.46
N PHE A 420 1.53 54.00 13.55
CA PHE A 420 2.25 53.25 12.50
C PHE A 420 1.51 51.99 12.02
N GLY A 421 0.35 51.68 12.60
CA GLY A 421 -0.49 50.55 12.23
C GLY A 421 -0.15 49.24 12.95
N HIS A 422 -1.09 48.29 12.89
CA HIS A 422 -0.99 47.01 13.61
C HIS A 422 0.18 46.13 13.18
N GLY A 423 0.64 46.24 11.93
CA GLY A 423 1.82 45.49 11.46
C GLY A 423 3.09 45.87 12.24
N GLU A 424 3.26 47.15 12.57
CA GLU A 424 4.40 47.66 13.35
C GLU A 424 4.27 47.31 14.84
N GLY A 425 3.05 47.29 15.38
CA GLY A 425 2.83 46.77 16.74
C GLY A 425 3.16 45.28 16.86
N ASN A 426 2.75 44.48 15.87
CA ASN A 426 3.11 43.05 15.79
C ASN A 426 4.63 42.85 15.72
N PHE A 427 5.31 43.68 14.94
CA PHE A 427 6.77 43.68 14.88
C PHE A 427 7.42 44.01 16.23
N ALA A 428 6.94 45.04 16.94
CA ALA A 428 7.45 45.38 18.27
C ALA A 428 7.25 44.25 19.28
N ILE A 429 6.11 43.57 19.22
CA ILE A 429 5.81 42.36 20.01
C ILE A 429 6.82 41.24 19.72
N GLN A 430 7.12 40.98 18.45
CA GLN A 430 8.09 39.96 18.04
C GLN A 430 9.51 40.28 18.51
N VAL A 431 9.93 41.54 18.43
CA VAL A 431 11.25 41.97 18.91
C VAL A 431 11.39 41.76 20.42
N LEU A 432 10.36 42.10 21.19
CA LEU A 432 10.37 41.83 22.64
C LEU A 432 10.42 40.33 22.91
N ALA A 433 9.64 39.52 22.20
CA ALA A 433 9.69 38.07 22.34
C ALA A 433 11.10 37.50 22.10
N HIS A 434 11.77 37.93 21.03
CA HIS A 434 13.14 37.52 20.72
C HIS A 434 14.15 38.01 21.76
N ALA A 435 13.97 39.22 22.30
CA ALA A 435 14.82 39.75 23.37
C ALA A 435 14.70 38.90 24.64
N LEU A 436 13.49 38.48 24.99
CA LEU A 436 13.20 37.60 26.14
C LEU A 436 13.81 36.21 25.93
N GLU A 437 13.55 35.58 24.79
CA GLU A 437 14.08 34.25 24.45
C GLU A 437 15.61 34.23 24.40
N SER A 438 16.24 35.25 23.82
CA SER A 438 17.70 35.34 23.74
C SER A 438 18.39 35.64 25.08
N SER A 439 17.64 36.17 26.06
CA SER A 439 18.16 36.50 27.39
C SER A 439 17.87 35.41 28.43
N ALA A 440 16.92 34.52 28.13
CA ALA A 440 16.52 33.41 28.97
C ALA A 440 17.54 32.25 28.88
N GLY A 441 17.68 31.50 29.97
CA GLY A 441 18.48 30.27 30.00
C GLY A 441 17.76 29.08 29.34
N GLU A 442 18.48 28.00 29.06
CA GLU A 442 17.92 26.78 28.42
C GLU A 442 16.75 26.16 29.21
N THR A 443 16.71 26.34 30.53
CA THR A 443 15.68 25.80 31.42
C THR A 443 14.55 26.79 31.72
N ASP A 444 14.66 28.03 31.24
CA ASP A 444 13.69 29.08 31.53
C ASP A 444 12.46 28.96 30.63
N ILE A 445 11.28 29.17 31.20
CA ILE A 445 10.01 29.05 30.49
C ILE A 445 9.53 30.44 30.12
N CYS A 446 9.65 30.81 28.85
CA CYS A 446 9.14 32.07 28.30
C CYS A 446 7.74 31.90 27.70
N SER A 447 6.82 32.82 27.98
CA SER A 447 5.50 32.81 27.37
C SER A 447 4.90 34.20 27.20
N ARG A 448 3.97 34.32 26.26
CA ARG A 448 3.10 35.48 26.07
C ARG A 448 1.76 35.21 26.74
N SER A 449 1.44 36.01 27.77
CA SER A 449 0.24 35.83 28.60
C SER A 449 -0.97 36.62 28.07
N GLY A 450 -0.73 37.69 27.29
CA GLY A 450 -1.75 38.59 26.77
C GLY A 450 -1.29 39.38 25.54
N GLY A 451 -1.96 40.51 25.25
CA GLY A 451 -1.69 41.33 24.06
C GLY A 451 -0.26 41.87 24.01
N ASP A 452 0.15 42.56 25.06
CA ASP A 452 1.48 43.18 25.26
C ASP A 452 2.26 42.55 26.42
N GLN A 453 1.70 41.52 27.06
CA GLN A 453 2.23 40.95 28.30
C GLN A 453 2.95 39.62 28.08
N PHE A 454 4.10 39.49 28.73
CA PHE A 454 4.97 38.33 28.71
C PHE A 454 5.36 37.94 30.12
N GLN A 455 5.71 36.67 30.30
CA GLN A 455 6.11 36.13 31.59
C GLN A 455 7.23 35.11 31.40
N ILE A 456 8.15 35.07 32.36
CA ILE A 456 9.25 34.09 32.41
C ILE A 456 9.21 33.40 33.77
N LEU A 457 9.36 32.08 33.78
CA LEU A 457 9.68 31.30 34.98
C LEU A 457 11.09 30.73 34.85
N ALA A 458 12.00 31.16 35.72
CA ALA A 458 13.40 30.73 35.70
C ALA A 458 13.72 29.89 36.95
N PRO A 459 13.91 28.57 36.84
CA PRO A 459 14.42 27.74 37.93
C PRO A 459 15.91 28.02 38.20
N ASP A 460 16.40 27.67 39.39
CA ASP A 460 17.78 27.99 39.85
C ASP A 460 18.18 29.48 39.67
N CYS A 461 17.23 30.38 39.86
CA CYS A 461 17.42 31.81 39.63
C CYS A 461 17.40 32.58 40.95
N ASN A 462 18.56 33.13 41.34
CA ASN A 462 18.69 34.01 42.50
C ASN A 462 18.52 35.49 42.10
N ALA A 463 18.45 36.40 43.08
CA ALA A 463 18.25 37.83 42.81
C ALA A 463 19.30 38.46 41.88
N SER A 464 20.57 38.00 41.94
CA SER A 464 21.62 38.50 41.05
C SER A 464 21.46 38.01 39.61
N LYS A 465 21.12 36.72 39.42
CA LYS A 465 20.78 36.17 38.09
C LYS A 465 19.53 36.84 37.51
N ALA A 466 18.53 37.10 38.35
CA ALA A 466 17.30 37.78 37.94
C ALA A 466 17.55 39.22 37.46
N ALA A 467 18.39 39.97 38.19
CA ALA A 467 18.79 41.31 37.77
C ALA A 467 19.59 41.28 36.45
N TRP A 468 20.47 40.29 36.27
CA TRP A 468 21.24 40.11 35.05
C TRP A 468 20.36 39.81 33.82
N LEU A 469 19.33 38.97 33.97
CA LEU A 469 18.37 38.67 32.91
C LEU A 469 17.66 39.95 32.44
N ILE A 470 17.18 40.76 33.38
CA ILE A 470 16.52 42.05 33.08
C ILE A 470 17.47 43.00 32.37
N GLU A 471 18.70 43.12 32.85
CA GLU A 471 19.72 43.98 32.23
C GLU A 471 20.02 43.55 30.79
N ASN A 472 20.08 42.24 30.52
CA ASN A 472 20.29 41.72 29.18
C ASN A 472 19.12 42.00 28.24
N VAL A 473 17.88 41.83 28.71
CA VAL A 473 16.68 42.17 27.92
C VAL A 473 16.73 43.65 27.53
N HIS A 474 17.00 44.54 28.49
CA HIS A 474 17.13 45.98 28.20
C HIS A 474 18.29 46.28 27.25
N LYS A 475 19.45 45.66 27.44
CA LYS A 475 20.61 45.84 26.57
C LYS A 475 20.33 45.35 25.15
N TYR A 476 19.61 44.25 24.99
CA TYR A 476 19.17 43.75 23.69
C TYR A 476 18.28 44.77 22.98
N LEU A 477 17.24 45.26 23.68
CA LEU A 477 16.32 46.26 23.13
C LEU A 477 17.02 47.59 22.82
N ASP A 478 17.93 48.05 23.67
CA ASP A 478 18.72 49.27 23.45
C ASP A 478 19.62 49.16 22.23
N ASN A 479 20.28 48.01 22.05
CA ASN A 479 21.09 47.74 20.88
C ASN A 479 20.23 47.68 19.62
N TYR A 480 19.07 47.03 19.71
CA TYR A 480 18.11 46.97 18.61
C TYR A 480 17.63 48.36 18.20
N ASN A 481 17.22 49.20 19.16
CA ASN A 481 16.77 50.57 18.93
C ASN A 481 17.86 51.47 18.34
N LYS A 482 19.14 51.22 18.62
CA LYS A 482 20.27 51.95 18.00
C LYS A 482 20.53 51.55 16.56
N LEU A 483 20.29 50.29 16.23
CA LEU A 483 20.59 49.72 14.91
C LEU A 483 19.44 49.91 13.92
N HIS A 484 18.22 50.03 14.41
CA HIS A 484 17.03 50.16 13.57
C HIS A 484 16.63 51.63 13.35
N THR A 485 16.24 52.00 12.13
CA THR A 485 15.77 53.35 11.72
C THR A 485 14.27 53.62 11.95
N LYS A 486 13.63 53.09 12.99
CA LYS A 486 12.17 53.26 13.23
C LYS A 486 11.99 54.58 13.98
N GLU A 487 10.84 55.23 13.80
CA GLU A 487 10.51 56.49 14.49
C GLU A 487 10.04 56.30 15.94
N TYR A 488 10.02 55.04 16.43
CA TYR A 488 9.66 54.68 17.79
C TYR A 488 10.75 53.78 18.40
N ALA A 489 10.91 53.86 19.73
CA ALA A 489 11.77 52.97 20.49
C ALA A 489 10.94 51.85 21.12
N ILE A 490 11.45 50.63 21.08
CA ILE A 490 10.85 49.46 21.74
C ILE A 490 11.39 49.39 23.15
N GLN A 491 10.51 49.53 24.14
CA GLN A 491 10.84 49.50 25.56
C GLN A 491 9.91 48.56 26.30
N THR A 492 10.32 48.07 27.46
CA THR A 492 9.50 47.20 28.29
C THR A 492 9.54 47.64 29.74
N SER A 493 8.39 47.53 30.42
CA SER A 493 8.30 47.60 31.87
C SER A 493 8.37 46.18 32.43
N CYS A 494 9.13 46.00 33.52
CA CYS A 494 9.35 44.67 34.07
C CYS A 494 9.26 44.62 35.60
N GLY A 495 8.87 43.47 36.12
CA GLY A 495 8.84 43.19 37.55
C GLY A 495 9.14 41.71 37.78
N PHE A 496 9.79 41.39 38.90
CA PHE A 496 10.16 40.02 39.21
C PHE A 496 10.02 39.70 40.69
N CYS A 497 9.83 38.43 41.03
CA CYS A 497 9.84 37.90 42.39
C CYS A 497 10.77 36.68 42.46
N VAL A 498 11.68 36.65 43.44
CA VAL A 498 12.57 35.51 43.69
C VAL A 498 12.23 34.89 45.03
N GLN A 499 12.00 33.58 45.04
CA GLN A 499 11.65 32.85 46.26
C GLN A 499 12.11 31.39 46.13
N ILE A 500 12.41 30.75 47.26
CA ILE A 500 12.52 29.29 47.34
C ILE A 500 11.11 28.77 47.67
N PRO A 501 10.40 28.16 46.70
CA PRO A 501 9.01 27.79 46.88
C PRO A 501 8.85 26.64 47.87
N ARG A 502 7.76 26.63 48.63
CA ARG A 502 7.45 25.57 49.62
C ARG A 502 6.19 24.80 49.28
N SER A 503 5.32 25.38 48.45
CA SER A 503 4.07 24.77 48.03
C SER A 503 3.71 25.18 46.59
N PRO A 504 2.98 24.35 45.83
CA PRO A 504 2.57 24.68 44.46
C PRO A 504 1.71 25.96 44.36
N CYS A 505 0.99 26.31 45.44
CA CYS A 505 0.14 27.50 45.51
C CYS A 505 0.93 28.81 45.38
N GLU A 506 2.21 28.81 45.79
CA GLU A 506 3.08 29.99 45.78
C GLU A 506 3.43 30.45 44.36
N LEU A 507 3.24 29.62 43.33
CA LEU A 507 3.49 30.00 41.94
C LEU A 507 2.64 31.21 41.54
N VAL A 508 1.36 31.20 41.90
CA VAL A 508 0.42 32.28 41.58
C VAL A 508 0.81 33.54 42.34
N GLU A 509 1.13 33.42 43.64
CA GLU A 509 1.54 34.53 44.49
C GLU A 509 2.82 35.22 43.99
N MET A 510 3.78 34.43 43.48
CA MET A 510 5.01 34.95 42.89
C MET A 510 4.75 35.78 41.64
N PHE A 511 3.87 35.33 40.75
CA PHE A 511 3.48 36.10 39.56
C PHE A 511 2.66 37.35 39.90
N GLU A 512 1.77 37.28 40.90
CA GLU A 512 1.05 38.47 41.40
C GLU A 512 2.02 39.52 41.99
N ALA A 513 3.04 39.08 42.72
CA ALA A 513 4.08 39.96 43.24
C ALA A 513 4.95 40.58 42.12
N ALA A 514 5.25 39.80 41.08
CA ALA A 514 5.99 40.28 39.91
C ALA A 514 5.18 41.31 39.09
N ASP A 515 3.89 41.03 38.86
CA ASP A 515 2.96 41.93 38.15
C ASP A 515 2.82 43.28 38.86
N LYS A 516 2.68 43.27 40.19
CA LYS A 516 2.63 44.51 40.98
C LYS A 516 3.87 45.37 40.79
N ARG A 517 5.06 44.77 40.81
CA ARG A 517 6.34 45.49 40.61
C ARG A 517 6.50 45.99 39.18
N MET A 518 6.02 45.23 38.20
CA MET A 518 5.98 45.66 36.79
C MET A 518 5.07 46.88 36.62
N TYR A 519 3.93 46.90 37.29
CA TYR A 519 3.01 48.04 37.26
C TYR A 519 3.62 49.30 37.91
N GLU A 520 4.37 49.14 39.01
CA GLU A 520 5.13 50.22 39.66
C GLU A 520 6.22 50.78 38.72
N ASP A 521 6.97 49.92 38.03
CA ASP A 521 7.96 50.33 37.02
C ASP A 521 7.32 51.13 35.86
N LYS A 522 6.19 50.63 35.34
CA LYS A 522 5.41 51.30 34.28
C LYS A 522 4.90 52.67 34.69
N HIS A 523 4.51 52.85 35.95
CA HIS A 523 4.08 54.16 36.48
C HIS A 523 5.25 55.13 36.62
N ASN A 524 6.38 54.68 37.14
CA ASN A 524 7.55 55.52 37.33
C ASN A 524 8.07 56.09 36.00
N LYS A 525 8.09 55.27 34.94
CA LYS A 525 8.49 55.68 33.58
C LYS A 525 7.58 56.74 32.97
N ARG A 526 6.26 56.62 33.17
CA ARG A 526 5.28 57.62 32.69
C ARG A 526 5.41 58.97 33.40
N CYS A 527 5.70 58.97 34.71
CA CYS A 527 5.90 60.20 35.46
C CYS A 527 7.22 60.94 35.12
N HIS A 528 8.24 60.23 34.59
CA HIS A 528 9.52 60.84 34.19
C HIS A 528 9.52 61.36 32.74
N THR A 529 8.47 61.09 31.97
CA THR A 529 8.32 61.50 30.55
C THR A 529 7.24 62.57 30.34
N SER A 530 6.70 63.15 31.42
CA SER A 530 5.68 64.22 31.39
C SER A 530 6.27 65.63 31.46
#